data_AF-A0A524QSF4-F1
#
_entry.id   AF-A0A524QSF4-F1
#
_cell.length_a   1.000
_cell.length_b   1.000
_cell.length_c   1.000
_cell.angle_alpha   90.00
_cell.angle_beta   90.00
_cell.angle_gamma   90.00
#
_symmetry.space_group_name_H-M   'P 1'
#
loop_
_entity.id
_entity.type
_entity.pdbx_description
1 polymer ?
#
loop_
_entity_poly.entity_id
_entity_poly.type
_entity_poly.pdbx_seq_one_letter_code
_entity_poly.pdbx_strand_id
1 'polypeptide(L)' 'MGLTFDDVLIVPQLAEIHPREVDVTTQLTRNIRLNIPLISSAMDTVSESGLA' A
#
# COMPACT_ATOMS: atom_id res chain seq x y z
N MET A 1 19.44 16.37 3.30
CA MET A 1 18.13 16.76 3.86
C MET A 1 17.11 15.81 3.26
N GLY A 2 16.24 15.22 4.09
CA GLY A 2 15.19 14.29 3.63
C GLY A 2 13.82 14.94 3.82
N LEU A 3 12.83 14.47 3.06
CA LEU A 3 11.42 14.84 3.21
C LEU A 3 10.69 13.68 3.92
N THR A 4 9.78 14.00 4.83
CA THR A 4 8.81 13.07 5.42
C THR A 4 7.44 13.20 4.74
N PHE A 5 6.48 12.33 5.09
CA PHE A 5 5.13 12.36 4.56
C PHE A 5 4.41 13.69 4.81
N ASP A 6 4.65 14.31 5.96
CA ASP A 6 4.02 15.58 6.34
C ASP A 6 4.62 16.80 5.62
N ASP A 7 5.76 16.64 4.95
CA ASP A 7 6.42 17.73 4.23
C ASP A 7 5.85 17.93 2.80
N VAL A 8 5.00 17.02 2.31
CA VAL A 8 4.56 16.99 0.90
C VAL A 8 3.08 16.70 0.73
N LEU A 9 2.52 17.16 -0.40
CA LEU A 9 1.15 16.88 -0.82
C LEU A 9 1.12 16.36 -2.27
N ILE A 10 0.13 15.52 -2.57
CA ILE A 10 -0.14 15.09 -3.95
C ILE A 10 -0.97 16.16 -4.64
N VAL A 11 -0.52 16.64 -5.80
CA VAL A 11 -1.27 17.57 -6.65
C VAL A 11 -2.28 16.78 -7.49
N PRO A 12 -3.59 17.09 -7.43
CA PRO A 12 -4.59 16.41 -8.25
C PRO A 12 -4.36 16.60 -9.75
N GLN A 13 -4.71 15.57 -10.53
CA GLN A 13 -4.71 15.60 -11.99
C GLN A 13 -5.98 14.94 -12.54
N LEU A 14 -6.28 15.22 -13.82
CA LEU A 14 -7.40 14.60 -14.51
C LEU A 14 -7.21 13.07 -14.57
N ALA A 15 -8.24 12.32 -14.20
CA ALA A 15 -8.32 10.87 -14.34
C ALA A 15 -9.62 10.51 -15.07
N GLU A 16 -9.51 9.68 -16.11
CA GLU A 16 -10.67 9.14 -16.85
C GLU A 16 -11.20 7.84 -16.24
N ILE A 17 -10.42 7.22 -15.33
CA ILE A 17 -10.75 5.97 -14.66
C ILE A 17 -11.49 6.22 -13.35
N HIS A 18 -12.51 5.41 -13.06
CA HIS A 18 -13.19 5.47 -11.78
C HIS A 18 -12.33 4.79 -10.69
N PRO A 19 -12.21 5.34 -9.45
CA PRO A 19 -11.35 4.77 -8.41
C PRO A 19 -11.56 3.29 -8.08
N ARG A 20 -12.78 2.77 -8.29
CA ARG A 20 -13.12 1.34 -8.08
C ARG A 20 -12.56 0.39 -9.16
N GLU A 21 -12.13 0.94 -10.28
CA GLU A 21 -11.61 0.19 -11.44
C GLU A 21 -10.08 0.17 -11.46
N VAL A 22 -9.43 0.88 -10.53
CA VAL A 22 -7.97 0.93 -10.42
C VAL A 22 -7.44 -0.42 -9.91
N ASP A 23 -6.49 -1.00 -10.64
CA ASP A 23 -5.75 -2.18 -10.20
C ASP A 23 -4.75 -1.79 -9.11
N VAL A 24 -4.94 -2.35 -7.91
CA VAL A 24 -4.08 -2.13 -6.74
C VAL A 24 -3.17 -3.32 -6.45
N THR A 25 -3.08 -4.28 -7.37
CA THR A 25 -2.14 -5.40 -7.25
C THR A 25 -0.70 -4.88 -7.21
N THR A 26 0.14 -5.54 -6.41
CA THR A 26 1.55 -5.12 -6.25
C THR A 26 2.48 -6.31 -6.08
N GLN A 27 3.78 -6.09 -6.29
CA GLN A 27 4.82 -7.10 -6.17
C GLN A 27 5.60 -6.88 -4.87
N LEU A 28 5.46 -7.78 -3.89
CA LEU A 28 6.16 -7.68 -2.60
C LEU A 28 7.61 -8.16 -2.70
N THR A 29 7.83 -9.30 -3.34
CA THR A 29 9.17 -9.87 -3.58
C THR A 29 9.28 -10.31 -5.04
N ARG A 30 10.43 -10.82 -5.51
CA ARG A 30 10.56 -11.32 -6.89
C ARG A 30 9.49 -12.37 -7.26
N ASN A 31 8.99 -13.12 -6.28
CA ASN A 31 8.14 -14.28 -6.49
C ASN A 31 6.75 -14.16 -5.83
N ILE A 32 6.49 -13.10 -5.06
CA ILE A 32 5.23 -12.93 -4.30
C ILE A 32 4.50 -11.68 -4.78
N ARG A 33 3.28 -11.87 -5.32
CA ARG A 33 2.33 -10.82 -5.66
C ARG A 33 1.22 -10.72 -4.62
N LEU A 34 0.77 -9.51 -4.36
CA LEU A 34 -0.36 -9.21 -3.48
C LEU A 34 -1.49 -8.60 -4.32
N ASN A 35 -2.73 -8.92 -3.97
CA ASN A 35 -3.89 -8.29 -4.59
C ASN A 35 -4.15 -6.87 -4.08
N ILE A 36 -3.61 -6.54 -2.90
CA ILE A 36 -3.67 -5.20 -2.28
C ILE A 36 -2.31 -4.88 -1.65
N PRO A 37 -1.86 -3.61 -1.60
CA PRO A 37 -0.54 -3.23 -1.13
C PRO A 37 -0.49 -3.04 0.39
N LEU A 38 -1.01 -4.02 1.15
CA LEU A 38 -1.06 -4.00 2.61
C LEU A 38 -0.44 -5.26 3.19
N ILE A 39 0.35 -5.11 4.24
CA ILE A 39 0.95 -6.20 5.02
C ILE A 39 0.90 -5.82 6.51
N SER A 40 0.59 -6.79 7.36
CA SER A 40 0.68 -6.60 8.82
C SER A 40 2.14 -6.55 9.26
N SER A 41 2.44 -5.76 10.29
CA SER A 41 3.79 -5.73 10.84
C SER A 41 4.10 -7.03 11.59
N ALA A 42 5.34 -7.50 11.48
CA ALA A 42 5.83 -8.67 12.21
C ALA A 42 6.15 -8.30 13.69
N MET A 43 5.12 -7.90 14.42
CA MET A 43 5.17 -7.52 15.84
C MET A 43 4.23 -8.41 16.62
N ASP A 44 4.62 -8.78 17.85
CA ASP A 44 3.85 -9.66 18.73
C ASP A 44 2.44 -9.12 19.01
N THR A 45 2.28 -7.80 19.06
CA THR A 45 0.98 -7.14 19.32
C THR A 45 0.13 -6.94 18.07
N VAL A 46 0.63 -7.33 16.89
CA VAL A 46 -0.05 -7.07 15.62
C VAL A 46 -0.34 -8.39 14.92
N SER A 47 0.67 -9.15 14.54
CA SER A 47 0.48 -10.36 13.72
C SER A 47 0.38 -11.61 14.57
N GLU A 48 -0.82 -11.88 15.09
CA GLU A 48 -1.19 -13.19 15.63
C GLU A 48 -2.01 -14.01 14.62
N SER A 49 -2.26 -15.29 14.92
CA SER A 49 -2.97 -16.22 14.02
C SER A 49 -4.35 -15.76 13.55
N GLY A 50 -5.03 -14.89 14.30
CA GLY A 50 -6.33 -14.33 13.90
C GLY A 50 -6.24 -13.17 12.91
N LEU A 51 -5.06 -12.54 12.76
CA LEU A 51 -4.82 -11.45 11.82
C LEU A 51 -4.14 -11.92 10.52
N ALA A 52 -3.37 -13.00 10.61
CA ALA A 52 -2.59 -13.57 9.50
C ALA A 52 -3.44 -14.23 8.41
#